data_AF-A0A1E5LJ32-F1
#
_entry.id   AF-A0A1E5LJ32-F1
#
_cell.length_a   1.000
_cell.length_b   1.000
_cell.length_c   1.000
_cell.angle_alpha   90.00
_cell.angle_beta   90.00
_cell.angle_gamma   90.00
#
_symmetry.space_group_name_H-M   'P 1'
#
loop_
_entity.id
_entity.type
_entity.pdbx_description
1 polymer ?
#
loop_
_entity_poly.entity_id
_entity_poly.type
_entity_poly.pdbx_seq_one_letter_code
_entity_poly.pdbx_strand_id
1 'polypeptide(L)'
;MITEQEKIDLLRNSFENVNWESNIKVKMVRKEDIVVTLFYTFDENMPERLYEYRIWFNENETVTIISNNEKERYGTLEKEHSQNLKNVLIK
;
A
#
# COMPACT_ATOMS: atom_id res chain seq x y z
N MET A 1 9.40 6.71 9.88
CA MET A 1 9.83 7.05 8.51
C MET A 1 10.76 5.94 8.05
N ILE A 2 10.50 5.37 6.87
CA ILE A 2 11.34 4.34 6.26
C ILE A 2 12.10 5.04 5.13
N THR A 3 13.42 5.01 5.17
CA THR A 3 14.28 5.68 4.17
C THR A 3 15.38 4.78 3.65
N GLU A 4 15.50 3.56 4.19
CA GLU A 4 16.48 2.58 3.76
C GLU A 4 16.10 2.05 2.38
N GLN A 5 17.00 2.22 1.40
CA GLN A 5 16.75 1.91 -0.01
C GLN A 5 16.23 0.48 -0.22
N GLU A 6 16.82 -0.51 0.45
CA GLU A 6 16.40 -1.91 0.37
C GLU A 6 14.93 -2.11 0.78
N LYS A 7 14.48 -1.41 1.83
CA LYS A 7 13.08 -1.49 2.30
C LYS A 7 12.14 -0.75 1.34
N ILE A 8 12.58 0.39 0.80
CA ILE A 8 11.82 1.14 -0.20
C ILE A 8 11.61 0.28 -1.46
N ASP A 9 12.65 -0.42 -1.91
CA ASP A 9 12.56 -1.27 -3.10
C ASP A 9 11.65 -2.49 -2.86
N LEU A 10 11.70 -3.09 -1.67
CA LEU A 10 10.74 -4.14 -1.29
C LEU A 10 9.30 -3.63 -1.26
N LEU A 11 9.07 -2.43 -0.74
CA LEU A 11 7.73 -1.81 -0.77
C LEU A 11 7.29 -1.53 -2.20
N ARG A 12 8.15 -0.93 -3.03
CA ARG A 12 7.86 -0.65 -4.44
C ARG A 12 7.44 -1.92 -5.17
N ASN A 13 8.26 -2.97 -5.11
CA ASN A 13 7.97 -4.26 -5.74
C ASN A 13 6.65 -4.85 -5.24
N SER A 14 6.34 -4.70 -3.95
CA SER A 14 5.10 -5.24 -3.40
C SER A 14 3.88 -4.45 -3.88
N PHE A 15 3.97 -3.13 -3.97
CA PHE A 15 2.90 -2.25 -4.48
C PHE A 15 2.67 -2.40 -6.00
N GLU A 16 3.70 -2.75 -6.77
CA GLU A 16 3.58 -3.09 -8.19
C GLU A 16 2.75 -4.36 -8.44
N ASN A 17 2.72 -5.27 -7.48
CA ASN A 17 1.96 -6.52 -7.56
C ASN A 17 0.55 -6.41 -6.97
N VAL A 18 0.13 -5.22 -6.53
CA VAL A 18 -1.22 -5.00 -6.03
C VAL A 18 -2.19 -4.94 -7.19
N ASN A 19 -3.24 -5.75 -7.11
CA ASN A 19 -4.35 -5.71 -8.06
C ASN A 19 -5.28 -4.55 -7.68
N TRP A 20 -5.18 -3.45 -8.42
CA TRP A 20 -5.95 -2.22 -8.17
C TRP A 20 -7.27 -2.17 -8.95
N GLU A 21 -8.33 -1.80 -8.24
CA GLU A 21 -9.65 -1.49 -8.78
C GLU A 21 -10.01 -0.03 -8.42
N SER A 22 -10.12 0.81 -9.44
CA SER A 22 -10.29 2.28 -9.28
C SER A 22 -11.74 2.73 -9.16
N ASN A 23 -12.71 1.91 -9.57
CA ASN A 23 -14.13 2.28 -9.61
C ASN A 23 -14.97 1.61 -8.51
N ILE A 24 -14.36 1.40 -7.33
CA ILE A 24 -15.04 0.76 -6.20
C ILE A 24 -14.92 1.65 -4.97
N LYS A 25 -16.05 1.79 -4.26
CA LYS A 25 -16.12 2.46 -2.97
C LYS A 25 -16.36 1.42 -1.88
N VAL A 26 -15.28 1.01 -1.21
CA VAL A 26 -15.33 -0.01 -0.15
C VAL A 26 -15.38 0.66 1.22
N LYS A 27 -16.21 0.12 2.11
CA LYS A 27 -16.22 0.46 3.53
C LYS A 27 -15.91 -0.80 4.33
N MET A 28 -14.76 -0.81 5.01
CA MET A 28 -14.34 -1.95 5.81
C MET A 28 -15.13 -2.02 7.13
N VAL A 29 -15.44 -3.24 7.57
CA VAL A 29 -16.21 -3.50 8.81
C VAL A 29 -15.39 -3.23 10.06
N ARG A 30 -14.08 -3.49 10.01
CA ARG A 30 -13.13 -3.27 11.10
C ARG A 30 -12.12 -2.17 10.75
N LYS A 31 -11.53 -1.57 11.78
CA LYS A 31 -10.41 -0.63 11.66
C LYS A 31 -9.21 -1.28 10.95
N GLU A 32 -8.50 -0.49 10.17
CA GLU A 32 -7.23 -0.85 9.55
C GLU A 32 -6.17 -1.29 10.55
N ASP A 33 -5.29 -2.21 10.12
CA ASP A 33 -4.16 -2.67 10.93
C ASP A 33 -3.02 -1.65 10.93
N ILE A 34 -2.81 -0.99 9.78
CA ILE A 34 -1.82 0.08 9.65
C ILE A 34 -2.28 1.13 8.63
N VAL A 35 -1.89 2.37 8.90
CA VAL A 35 -1.98 3.50 7.96
C VAL A 35 -0.57 3.89 7.57
N VAL A 36 -0.30 3.98 6.27
CA VAL A 36 0.99 4.46 5.75
C VAL A 36 0.77 5.62 4.79
N THR A 37 1.71 6.57 4.80
CA THR A 37 1.74 7.66 3.83
C THR A 37 2.98 7.47 2.96
N LEU A 38 2.77 7.34 1.65
CA LEU A 38 3.84 7.25 0.67
C LEU A 38 4.02 8.60 -0.02
N PHE A 39 5.27 8.92 -0.26
CA PHE A 39 5.75 10.19 -0.80
C PHE A 39 6.31 9.92 -2.19
N TYR A 40 5.69 10.50 -3.21
CA TYR A 40 5.99 10.23 -4.62
C TYR A 40 6.51 11.48 -5.32
N THR A 41 7.72 11.38 -5.85
CA THR A 41 8.27 12.35 -6.81
C THR A 41 8.11 11.77 -8.21
N PHE A 42 7.25 12.39 -9.04
CA PHE A 42 7.04 11.99 -10.44
C PHE A 42 7.85 12.84 -11.42
N ASP A 43 8.06 14.12 -11.09
CA ASP A 43 8.87 15.09 -11.80
C ASP A 43 9.56 15.95 -10.73
N GLU A 44 10.88 16.11 -10.81
CA GLU A 44 11.67 16.87 -9.84
C GLU A 44 11.29 18.36 -9.80
N ASN A 45 10.65 18.86 -10.86
CA ASN A 45 10.17 20.25 -10.95
C ASN A 45 8.77 20.44 -10.38
N MET A 46 8.10 19.37 -9.93
CA MET A 46 6.77 19.42 -9.32
C MET A 46 6.84 19.10 -7.83
N PRO A 47 5.90 19.64 -7.03
CA PRO A 47 5.76 19.22 -5.64
C PRO A 47 5.51 17.71 -5.53
N GLU A 48 6.09 17.13 -4.50
CA GLU A 48 5.85 15.75 -4.12
C GLU A 48 4.37 15.49 -3.86
N ARG A 49 3.91 14.28 -4.20
CA ARG A 49 2.55 13.83 -3.96
C ARG A 49 2.52 12.86 -2.79
N LEU A 50 1.56 13.07 -1.89
CA LEU A 50 1.36 12.22 -0.73
C LEU A 50 0.07 11.43 -0.91
N TYR A 51 0.18 10.10 -0.82
CA TYR A 51 -0.95 9.20 -0.82
C TYR A 51 -0.99 8.41 0.48
N GLU A 52 -2.18 8.36 1.08
CA GLU A 52 -2.45 7.57 2.28
C GLU A 52 -3.01 6.21 1.86
N TYR A 53 -2.43 5.15 2.40
CA TYR A 53 -2.87 3.78 2.21
C TYR A 53 -3.22 3.19 3.57
N ARG A 54 -4.47 2.74 3.68
CA ARG A 54 -4.98 1.97 4.82
C ARG A 54 -4.90 0.50 4.48
N ILE A 55 -4.34 -0.31 5.37
CA ILE A 55 -3.95 -1.69 5.07
C ILE A 55 -4.56 -2.63 6.12
N TRP A 56 -5.12 -3.74 5.63
CA TRP A 56 -5.63 -4.85 6.41
C TRP A 56 -4.87 -6.13 6.03
N PHE A 57 -4.28 -6.80 7.00
CA PHE A 57 -3.73 -8.14 6.85
C PHE A 57 -4.83 -9.14 7.19
N ASN A 58 -5.20 -9.96 6.21
CA ASN A 58 -6.31 -10.89 6.34
C ASN A 58 -5.83 -12.24 6.90
N GLU A 59 -6.74 -13.01 7.49
CA GLU A 59 -6.42 -14.32 8.09
C GLU A 59 -5.93 -15.35 7.07
N ASN A 60 -6.34 -15.21 5.81
CA ASN A 60 -5.89 -16.04 4.69
C ASN A 60 -4.56 -15.56 4.08
N GLU A 61 -3.81 -14.72 4.80
CA GLU A 61 -2.51 -14.18 4.39
C GLU A 61 -2.55 -13.27 3.15
N THR A 62 -3.72 -12.84 2.69
CA THR A 62 -3.82 -11.76 1.70
C THR A 62 -3.80 -10.41 2.38
N VAL A 63 -3.62 -9.36 1.60
CA VAL A 63 -3.70 -7.97 2.08
C VAL A 63 -4.75 -7.22 1.29
N THR A 64 -5.55 -6.43 2.01
CA THR A 64 -6.47 -5.45 1.43
C THR A 64 -5.91 -4.06 1.67
N ILE A 65 -5.92 -3.22 0.64
CA ILE A 65 -5.38 -1.86 0.67
C ILE A 65 -6.44 -0.89 0.17
N ILE A 66 -6.64 0.23 0.86
CA ILE A 66 -7.49 1.32 0.39
C ILE A 66 -6.66 2.59 0.33
N SER A 67 -6.56 3.21 -0.84
CA SER A 67 -5.84 4.47 -1.04
C SER A 67 -6.77 5.67 -1.21
N ASN A 68 -6.28 6.86 -0.89
CA ASN A 68 -6.87 8.12 -1.34
C ASN A 68 -6.49 8.47 -2.80
N ASN A 69 -5.53 7.77 -3.41
CA ASN A 69 -5.21 7.88 -4.83
C ASN A 69 -6.40 7.39 -5.69
N GLU A 70 -6.91 8.25 -6.59
CA GLU A 70 -8.07 7.94 -7.43
C GLU A 70 -7.84 6.77 -8.40
N LYS A 71 -6.58 6.50 -8.76
CA LYS A 71 -6.23 5.37 -9.62
C LYS A 71 -6.08 4.05 -8.86
N GLU A 72 -5.91 4.11 -7.54
CA GLU A 72 -5.54 2.97 -6.68
C GLU A 72 -6.53 2.85 -5.49
N ARG A 73 -7.84 2.94 -5.78
CA ARG A 73 -8.88 3.05 -4.73
C ARG A 73 -8.95 1.82 -3.82
N TYR A 74 -9.05 0.64 -4.40
CA TYR A 74 -9.15 -0.63 -3.70
C TYR A 74 -8.12 -1.60 -4.28
N GLY A 75 -7.26 -2.14 -3.43
CA GLY A 75 -6.16 -3.01 -3.80
C GLY A 75 -6.21 -4.33 -3.06
N THR A 76 -5.89 -5.42 -3.75
CA THR A 76 -5.65 -6.72 -3.13
C THR A 76 -4.26 -7.22 -3.47
N LEU A 77 -3.61 -7.86 -2.50
CA LEU A 77 -2.31 -8.48 -2.68
C LEU A 77 -2.38 -9.93 -2.20
N GLU A 78 -1.93 -10.83 -3.07
CA GLU A 78 -1.91 -12.26 -2.81
C GLU A 78 -0.81 -12.66 -1.82
N LYS A 79 -0.95 -13.87 -1.27
CA LYS A 79 -0.07 -14.42 -0.23
C LYS A 79 1.43 -14.37 -0.57
N GLU A 80 1.80 -14.59 -1.83
CA GLU A 80 3.21 -14.60 -2.27
C GLU A 80 3.91 -13.27 -1.99
N HIS A 81 3.19 -12.16 -2.10
CA HIS A 81 3.74 -10.81 -1.98
C HIS A 81 3.37 -10.10 -0.65
N SER A 82 2.35 -10.59 0.06
CA SER A 82 1.88 -10.00 1.31
C SER A 82 2.91 -10.03 2.44
N GLN A 83 3.74 -11.08 2.49
CA GLN A 83 4.71 -11.26 3.56
C GLN A 83 5.80 -10.17 3.53
N ASN A 84 6.19 -9.69 2.35
CA ASN A 84 7.16 -8.60 2.20
C ASN A 84 6.63 -7.30 2.81
N LEU A 85 5.37 -6.96 2.51
CA LEU A 85 4.69 -5.80 3.11
C LEU A 85 4.67 -5.90 4.63
N LYS A 86 4.31 -7.08 5.15
CA LYS A 86 4.25 -7.32 6.59
C LYS A 86 5.61 -7.15 7.26
N ASN A 87 6.66 -7.77 6.69
CA ASN A 87 8.02 -7.70 7.24
C ASN A 87 8.58 -6.27 7.29
N VAL A 88 8.20 -5.42 6.33
CA VAL A 88 8.69 -4.03 6.28
C VAL A 88 7.87 -3.11 7.19
N LEU A 89 6.54 -3.30 7.25
CA LEU A 89 5.62 -2.38 7.93
C LEU A 89 5.28 -2.77 9.36
N ILE A 90 5.30 -4.05 9.69
CA ILE A 90 5.01 -4.61 11.01
C ILE A 90 6.29 -5.26 11.52
N LYS A 91 6.89 -4.65 12.55
CA LYS A 91 8.04 -5.23 13.26
C LYS A 91 7.63 -6.39 14.14
#